data_AF-A0A2N1Q6J8-F1
#
_entry.id   AF-A0A2N1Q6J8-F1
#
_cell.length_a   1.000
_cell.length_b   1.000
_cell.length_c   1.000
_cell.angle_alpha   90.00
_cell.angle_beta   90.00
_cell.angle_gamma   90.00
#
_symmetry.space_group_name_H-M   'P 1'
#
loop_
_entity.id
_entity.type
_entity.pdbx_description
1 polymer ?
#
loop_
_entity_poly.entity_id
_entity_poly.type
_entity_poly.pdbx_seq_one_letter_code
_entity_poly.pdbx_strand_id
1 'polypeptide(L)'
;VQARFGKQYKIPLYIQEDLIFIPTKRVRDYENVWVNFASVTNVIEVNSAVMFEFESKKKMIIDISMKTLRKQIKHLEVIHNVKVKHFHF
;
A
#
# COMPACT_ATOMS: atom_id res chain seq x y z
N VAL A 1 -8.08 13.93 3.78
CA VAL A 1 -8.31 12.54 3.30
C VAL A 1 -9.67 12.00 3.70
N GLN A 2 -10.04 11.98 5.00
CA GLN A 2 -11.32 11.42 5.47
C GLN A 2 -12.56 12.04 4.79
N ALA A 3 -12.60 13.36 4.62
CA ALA A 3 -13.72 14.05 3.97
C ALA A 3 -13.86 13.75 2.46
N ARG A 4 -12.76 13.44 1.74
CA ARG A 4 -12.78 13.17 0.29
C ARG A 4 -12.79 11.67 -0.06
N PHE A 5 -12.24 10.81 0.82
CA PHE A 5 -12.02 9.39 0.53
C PHE A 5 -12.61 8.45 1.60
N GLY A 6 -13.35 8.97 2.59
CA GLY A 6 -14.04 8.18 3.62
C GLY A 6 -13.11 7.35 4.52
N LYS A 7 -11.81 7.64 4.53
CA LYS A 7 -10.77 6.85 5.20
C LYS A 7 -10.11 7.63 6.31
N GLN A 8 -10.15 7.07 7.52
CA GLN A 8 -9.50 7.60 8.72
C GLN A 8 -8.23 6.83 9.08
N TYR A 9 -8.10 5.56 8.67
CA TYR A 9 -7.00 4.68 9.04
C TYR A 9 -6.44 3.92 7.84
N LYS A 10 -5.16 3.52 7.94
CA LYS A 10 -4.41 2.76 6.92
C LYS A 10 -4.53 3.40 5.53
N ILE A 11 -4.11 4.66 5.42
CA ILE A 11 -4.14 5.44 4.19
C ILE A 11 -2.84 5.18 3.43
N PRO A 12 -2.88 4.62 2.21
CA PRO A 12 -1.70 4.53 1.35
C PRO A 12 -1.21 5.91 0.94
N LEU A 13 0.09 6.02 0.69
CA LEU A 13 0.73 7.26 0.24
C LEU A 13 1.30 7.06 -1.15
N TYR A 14 0.92 7.94 -2.07
CA TYR A 14 1.48 8.00 -3.40
C TYR A 14 2.20 9.34 -3.53
N ILE A 15 3.54 9.32 -3.57
CA ILE A 15 4.35 10.53 -3.75
C ILE A 15 4.67 10.68 -5.24
N GLN A 16 5.28 9.65 -5.82
CA GLN A 16 5.68 9.53 -7.22
C GLN A 16 5.80 8.03 -7.58
N GLU A 17 6.12 7.70 -8.83
CA GLU A 17 6.02 6.34 -9.37
C GLU A 17 6.86 5.30 -8.62
N ASP A 18 8.04 5.67 -8.14
CA ASP A 18 8.97 4.83 -7.37
C ASP A 18 8.74 4.89 -5.85
N LEU A 19 7.86 5.78 -5.37
CA LEU A 19 7.58 6.02 -3.96
C LEU A 19 6.09 5.86 -3.66
N ILE A 20 5.69 4.59 -3.55
CA ILE A 20 4.30 4.15 -3.35
C ILE A 20 4.24 3.36 -2.05
N PHE A 21 3.73 3.94 -0.96
CA PHE A 21 3.76 3.30 0.34
C PHE A 21 2.39 2.76 0.78
N ILE A 22 2.37 1.49 1.18
CA ILE A 22 1.20 0.84 1.79
C ILE A 22 1.50 0.54 3.27
N PRO A 23 0.69 1.03 4.22
CA PRO A 23 0.87 0.70 5.63
C PRO A 23 0.33 -0.71 5.94
N THR A 24 1.08 -1.46 6.76
CA THR A 24 0.67 -2.81 7.19
C THR A 24 -0.41 -2.76 8.29
N LYS A 25 -0.26 -1.82 9.23
CA LYS A 25 -1.15 -1.60 10.37
C LYS A 25 -1.70 -0.16 10.36
N ARG A 26 -2.49 0.23 11.37
CA ARG A 26 -2.96 1.62 11.48
C ARG A 26 -1.76 2.51 11.80
N VAL A 27 -1.83 3.78 11.41
CA VAL A 27 -0.72 4.74 11.62
C VAL A 27 -0.32 4.89 13.09
N ARG A 28 -1.27 4.65 14.01
CA ARG A 28 -1.03 4.73 15.46
C ARG A 28 -0.51 3.42 16.08
N ASP A 29 -0.47 2.33 15.32
CA ASP A 29 0.01 1.05 15.82
C ASP A 29 1.55 1.07 15.79
N TYR A 30 2.19 0.73 16.91
CA TYR A 30 3.64 0.89 17.08
C TYR A 30 4.46 0.02 16.09
N GLU A 31 3.94 -1.16 15.75
CA GLU A 31 4.56 -2.11 14.81
C GLU A 31 4.10 -1.91 13.36
N ASN A 32 3.81 -0.67 12.97
CA ASN A 32 3.40 -0.37 11.61
C ASN A 32 4.62 -0.16 10.70
N VAL A 33 4.72 -0.97 9.65
CA VAL A 33 5.73 -0.83 8.61
C VAL A 33 5.06 -0.29 7.35
N TRP A 34 5.78 0.54 6.62
CA TRP A 34 5.33 1.07 5.34
C TRP A 34 6.12 0.37 4.24
N VAL A 35 5.41 -0.40 3.42
CA VAL A 35 6.02 -1.15 2.31
C VAL A 35 6.00 -0.26 1.08
N ASN A 36 7.17 -0.02 0.48
CA ASN A 36 7.24 0.61 -0.84
C ASN A 36 6.79 -0.40 -1.91
N PHE A 37 5.53 -0.32 -2.31
CA PHE A 37 4.90 -1.21 -3.26
C PHE A 37 5.48 -1.10 -4.67
N ALA A 38 6.10 0.04 -5.03
CA ALA A 38 6.80 0.18 -6.31
C ALA A 38 7.99 -0.77 -6.43
N SER A 39 8.64 -1.11 -5.30
CA SER A 39 9.79 -2.03 -5.25
C SER A 39 9.41 -3.51 -5.12
N VAL A 40 8.12 -3.82 -5.09
CA VAL A 40 7.59 -5.18 -4.95
C VAL A 40 7.44 -5.81 -6.33
N THR A 41 8.11 -6.94 -6.53
CA THR A 41 8.04 -7.71 -7.78
C THR A 41 6.99 -8.80 -7.76
N ASN A 42 6.73 -9.39 -6.59
CA ASN A 42 5.75 -10.47 -6.46
C ASN A 42 5.05 -10.42 -5.09
N VAL A 43 3.81 -10.88 -5.07
CA VAL A 43 2.95 -10.93 -3.89
C VAL A 43 2.26 -12.28 -3.84
N ILE A 44 2.49 -13.04 -2.78
CA ILE A 44 1.99 -14.41 -2.63
C ILE A 44 1.26 -14.54 -1.29
N GLU A 45 0.14 -15.27 -1.26
CA GLU A 45 -0.53 -15.64 -0.03
C GLU A 45 0.13 -16.89 0.56
N VAL A 46 0.55 -16.82 1.83
CA VAL A 46 1.21 -17.91 2.55
C VAL A 46 0.59 -18.03 3.93
N ASN A 47 -0.02 -19.17 4.25
CA ASN A 47 -0.61 -19.44 5.57
C ASN A 47 -1.51 -18.31 6.10
N SER A 48 -2.39 -17.76 5.25
CA SER A 48 -3.28 -16.62 5.57
C SER A 48 -2.59 -15.26 5.77
N ALA A 49 -1.27 -15.19 5.59
CA ALA A 49 -0.47 -13.98 5.55
C ALA A 49 -0.07 -13.63 4.11
N VAL A 50 0.54 -12.46 3.91
CA VAL A 50 1.06 -12.05 2.61
C VAL A 50 2.58 -11.98 2.65
N MET A 51 3.21 -12.61 1.66
CA MET A 51 4.64 -12.49 1.39
C MET A 51 4.86 -11.52 0.22
N PHE A 52 5.70 -10.52 0.45
CA PHE A 52 6.24 -9.62 -0.57
C PHE A 52 7.64 -10.08 -0.98
N GLU A 53 7.89 -10.20 -2.27
CA GLU A 53 9.22 -10.34 -2.85
C GLU A 53 9.64 -9.04 -3.50
N PHE A 54 10.72 -8.44 -3.02
CA PHE A 54 11.26 -7.19 -3.54
C PHE A 54 12.21 -7.42 -4.71
N GLU A 55 12.48 -6.39 -5.50
CA GLU A 55 13.49 -6.42 -6.58
C GLU A 55 14.85 -6.93 -6.09
N SER A 56 15.23 -6.56 -4.86
CA SER A 56 16.44 -7.03 -4.18
C SER A 56 16.46 -8.54 -3.83
N LYS A 57 15.43 -9.30 -4.20
CA LYS A 57 15.19 -10.71 -3.82
C LYS A 57 14.96 -10.97 -2.34
N LYS A 58 14.97 -9.91 -1.52
CA LYS A 58 14.52 -9.98 -0.13
C LYS A 58 13.04 -10.32 -0.09
N LYS A 59 12.65 -11.09 0.93
CA LYS A 59 11.27 -11.49 1.18
C LYS A 59 10.82 -10.95 2.53
N MET A 60 9.59 -10.48 2.61
CA MET A 60 8.97 -10.03 3.86
C MET A 60 7.59 -10.66 3.97
N ILE A 61 7.32 -11.32 5.09
CA ILE A 61 6.00 -11.86 5.40
C ILE A 61 5.33 -10.91 6.38
N ILE A 62 4.09 -10.54 6.08
CA ILE A 62 3.30 -9.61 6.87
C ILE A 62 1.96 -10.29 7.19
N ASP A 63 1.59 -10.25 8.45
CA ASP A 63 0.31 -10.73 8.95
C ASP A 63 -0.84 -9.78 8.55
N ILE A 64 -1.16 -9.82 7.25
CA ILE A 64 -2.33 -9.21 6.65
C ILE A 64 -2.93 -10.21 5.67
N SER A 65 -4.25 -10.22 5.53
CA SER A 65 -4.90 -11.03 4.51
C SER A 65 -4.73 -10.41 3.12
N MET A 66 -4.67 -11.27 2.09
CA MET A 66 -4.62 -10.83 0.68
C MET A 66 -5.81 -9.92 0.32
N LYS A 67 -7.00 -10.20 0.89
CA LYS A 67 -8.20 -9.35 0.76
C LYS A 67 -7.97 -7.92 1.27
N THR A 68 -7.28 -7.78 2.40
CA THR A 68 -6.96 -6.47 2.97
C THR A 68 -5.98 -5.71 2.09
N LEU A 69 -4.94 -6.40 1.61
CA LEU A 69 -3.96 -5.80 0.70
C LEU A 69 -4.61 -5.33 -0.61
N ARG A 70 -5.44 -6.15 -1.25
CA ARG A 70 -6.16 -5.77 -2.47
C ARG A 70 -7.02 -4.53 -2.27
N LYS A 71 -7.67 -4.39 -1.10
CA LYS A 71 -8.40 -3.16 -0.75
C LYS A 71 -7.47 -1.96 -0.64
N GLN A 72 -6.26 -2.11 -0.10
CA GLN A 72 -5.27 -1.03 -0.04
C GLN A 72 -4.81 -0.59 -1.43
N ILE A 73 -4.48 -1.55 -2.30
CA ILE A 73 -4.07 -1.29 -3.69
C ILE A 73 -5.18 -0.51 -4.43
N LYS A 74 -6.44 -0.94 -4.33
CA LYS A 74 -7.56 -0.21 -4.95
C LYS A 74 -7.67 1.23 -4.45
N HIS A 75 -7.43 1.51 -3.16
CA HIS A 75 -7.43 2.89 -2.68
C HIS A 75 -6.25 3.69 -3.22
N LEU A 76 -5.09 3.07 -3.36
CA LEU A 76 -3.92 3.70 -3.97
C LEU A 76 -4.21 4.13 -5.42
N GLU A 77 -4.86 3.28 -6.21
CA GLU A 77 -5.30 3.61 -7.57
C GLU A 77 -6.22 4.84 -7.59
N VAL A 78 -7.17 4.94 -6.65
CA VAL A 78 -8.04 6.13 -6.53
C VAL A 78 -7.23 7.38 -6.23
N ILE A 79 -6.25 7.31 -5.31
CA ILE A 79 -5.38 8.44 -4.96
C ILE A 79 -4.53 8.86 -6.17
N HIS A 80 -3.94 7.90 -6.87
CA HIS A 80 -3.15 8.14 -8.08
C HIS A 80 -3.97 8.86 -9.16
N ASN A 81 -5.17 8.37 -9.45
CA ASN A 81 -6.05 8.95 -10.46
C ASN A 81 -6.50 10.37 -10.12
N VAL A 82 -6.64 10.71 -8.84
CA VAL A 82 -6.91 12.09 -8.41
C VAL A 82 -5.68 12.97 -8.63
N LYS A 83 -4.47 12.48 -8.33
CA LYS A 83 -3.23 13.21 -8.58
C LYS A 83 -3.12 13.57 -10.07
N VAL A 84 -3.22 12.58 -10.95
CA VAL A 84 -3.08 12.76 -12.42
C VAL A 84 -4.01 13.87 -12.95
N LYS A 85 -5.26 13.94 -12.49
CA LYS A 85 -6.21 14.99 -12.90
C LYS A 85 -5.81 16.43 -12.53
N HIS A 86 -4.96 16.63 -11.53
CA HIS A 86 -4.56 17.97 -11.07
C HIS A 86 -3.25 18.46 -11.69
N PHE A 87 -2.53 17.63 -12.45
CA PHE A 87 -1.23 17.98 -13.05
C PHE A 87 -1.25 18.05 -14.58
N HIS A 88 -2.41 17.89 -15.21
CA HIS A 88 -2.60 18.23 -16.63
C HIS A 88 -3.09 19.69 -16.72
N PHE A 89 -2.16 20.62 -16.95
CA PHE A 89 -2.42 22.00 -17.37
C PHE A 89 -1.71 22.26 -18.70
#